data_AF-A0A087TU05-F1
#
_entry.id   AF-A0A087TU05-F1
#
_cell.length_a   1.000
_cell.length_b   1.000
_cell.length_c   1.000
_cell.angle_alpha   90.00
_cell.angle_beta   90.00
_cell.angle_gamma   90.00
#
_symmetry.space_group_name_H-M   'P 1'
#
loop_
_entity.id
_entity.type
_entity.pdbx_description
1 polymer ?
#
loop_
_entity_poly.entity_id
_entity_poly.type
_entity_poly.pdbx_seq_one_letter_code
_entity_poly.pdbx_strand_id
1 'polypeptide(L)'
;MEVLGPPPPAVLELASRRRLFFDSKGNPRCITNSKGKKRRPGSRPLSMALNTDDQDFVHFISRCLDWNSSLRMSPDEALQHAWLSTCSSQRLSSQPLREIETGERTFLLSKELLNLHVIGRTTSYWLKKYNYRT
;
A
#
# COMPACT_ATOMS: atom_id res chain seq x y z
N MET A 1 -2.57 14.93 -3.64
CA MET A 1 -2.28 16.31 -3.18
C MET A 1 -2.90 16.65 -1.85
N GLU A 2 -4.04 16.08 -1.45
CA GLU A 2 -4.64 16.37 -0.13
C GLU A 2 -3.70 16.09 1.05
N VAL A 3 -2.89 15.03 0.93
CA VAL A 3 -1.97 14.60 1.98
C VAL A 3 -0.58 15.22 1.83
N LEU A 4 0.07 14.99 0.69
CA LEU A 4 1.46 15.41 0.44
C LEU A 4 1.61 16.82 -0.16
N GLY A 5 0.53 17.61 -0.18
CA GLY A 5 0.53 18.91 -0.86
C GLY A 5 0.65 18.81 -2.40
N PRO A 6 0.88 19.94 -3.09
CA PRO A 6 1.21 19.95 -4.50
C PRO A 6 2.64 19.43 -4.75
N PRO A 7 2.91 18.77 -5.90
CA PRO A 7 4.26 18.38 -6.26
C PRO A 7 5.18 19.59 -6.49
N PRO A 8 6.50 19.44 -6.28
CA PRO A 8 7.48 20.48 -6.60
C PRO A 8 7.48 20.88 -8.09
N PRO A 9 7.85 22.13 -8.44
CA PRO A 9 7.88 22.60 -9.82
C PRO A 9 8.75 21.73 -10.75
N ALA A 10 9.91 21.27 -10.29
CA ALA A 10 10.80 20.41 -11.07
C ALA A 10 10.11 19.11 -11.55
N VAL A 11 9.26 18.51 -10.70
CA VAL A 11 8.49 17.31 -11.05
C VAL A 11 7.39 17.66 -12.05
N LEU A 12 6.79 18.86 -11.94
CA LEU A 12 5.75 19.34 -12.84
C LEU A 12 6.25 19.68 -14.24
N GLU A 13 7.47 20.18 -14.35
CA GLU A 13 8.10 20.54 -15.64
C GLU A 13 8.40 19.31 -16.48
N LEU A 14 8.82 18.21 -15.85
CA LEU A 14 9.08 16.94 -16.51
C LEU A 14 7.79 16.19 -16.90
N ALA A 15 6.64 16.60 -16.37
CA ALA A 15 5.38 15.87 -16.56
C ALA A 15 4.70 16.20 -17.90
N SER A 16 4.69 15.23 -18.83
CA SER A 16 4.05 15.34 -20.15
C SER A 16 2.56 15.74 -20.13
N ARG A 17 1.84 15.35 -19.08
CA ARG A 17 0.40 15.59 -18.92
C ARG A 17 0.05 16.70 -17.93
N ARG A 18 1.03 17.55 -17.56
CA ARG A 18 0.86 18.64 -16.57
C ARG A 18 -0.40 19.49 -16.83
N ARG A 19 -0.66 19.88 -18.08
CA ARG A 19 -1.74 20.80 -18.46
C ARG A 19 -3.15 20.31 -18.11
N LEU A 20 -3.34 18.99 -17.95
CA LEU A 20 -4.62 18.39 -17.56
C LEU A 20 -4.93 18.61 -16.08
N PHE A 21 -3.90 18.64 -15.23
CA PHE A 21 -4.06 18.67 -13.77
C PHE A 21 -3.68 20.02 -13.16
N PHE A 22 -2.90 20.82 -13.86
CA PHE A 22 -2.39 22.11 -13.39
C PHE A 22 -2.64 23.23 -14.42
N ASP A 23 -2.70 24.47 -13.93
CA ASP A 23 -2.73 25.65 -14.79
C ASP A 23 -1.31 26.06 -15.26
N SER A 24 -1.21 27.16 -16.00
CA SER A 24 0.08 27.72 -16.44
C SER A 24 0.94 28.23 -15.28
N LYS A 25 0.31 28.66 -14.17
CA LYS A 25 0.96 29.15 -12.95
C LYS A 25 1.40 28.03 -12.00
N GLY A 26 1.08 26.76 -12.31
CA GLY A 26 1.41 25.60 -11.49
C GLY A 26 0.38 25.29 -10.40
N ASN A 27 -0.76 25.97 -10.37
CA ASN A 27 -1.81 25.68 -9.39
C ASN A 27 -2.60 24.42 -9.80
N PRO A 28 -2.95 23.55 -8.83
CA PRO A 28 -3.80 22.40 -9.09
C PRO A 28 -5.19 22.82 -9.57
N ARG A 29 -5.68 22.19 -10.64
CA ARG A 29 -7.08 22.25 -11.04
C ARG A 29 -7.88 21.43 -10.04
N CYS A 30 -8.57 22.08 -9.11
CA CYS A 30 -9.45 21.39 -8.17
C CYS A 30 -10.69 20.86 -8.90
N ILE A 31 -10.59 19.64 -9.42
CA ILE A 31 -11.71 18.91 -10.01
C ILE A 31 -12.55 18.30 -8.89
N THR A 32 -13.85 18.54 -8.95
CA THR A 32 -14.82 17.89 -8.08
C THR A 32 -14.98 16.44 -8.50
N ASN A 33 -14.96 15.48 -7.56
CA ASN A 33 -15.22 14.09 -7.92
C ASN A 33 -16.68 13.89 -8.41
N SER A 34 -17.00 12.70 -8.92
CA SER A 34 -18.37 12.36 -9.35
C SER A 34 -19.44 12.48 -8.25
N LYS A 35 -19.02 12.60 -6.98
CA LYS A 35 -19.88 12.76 -5.79
C LYS A 35 -19.91 14.21 -5.27
N GLY A 36 -19.45 15.20 -6.04
CA GLY A 36 -19.50 16.60 -5.61
C GLY A 36 -18.41 17.02 -4.60
N LYS A 37 -17.49 16.14 -4.21
CA LYS A 37 -16.46 16.44 -3.20
C LYS A 37 -15.21 17.04 -3.83
N LYS A 38 -14.87 18.27 -3.43
CA LYS A 38 -13.60 18.96 -3.75
C LYS A 38 -12.55 18.65 -2.68
N ARG A 39 -11.32 18.32 -3.08
CA ARG A 39 -10.19 18.13 -2.15
C ARG A 39 -9.22 19.29 -2.26
N ARG A 40 -8.78 19.82 -1.12
CA ARG A 40 -7.78 20.89 -1.05
C ARG A 40 -6.39 20.29 -0.88
N PRO A 41 -5.35 20.75 -1.58
CA PRO A 41 -3.99 20.31 -1.34
C PRO A 41 -3.56 20.58 0.10
N GLY A 42 -2.84 19.63 0.72
CA GLY A 42 -2.28 19.77 2.07
C GLY A 42 -3.31 19.88 3.21
N SER A 43 -4.59 19.60 2.96
CA SER A 43 -5.63 19.74 4.00
C SER A 43 -5.71 18.57 4.97
N ARG A 44 -4.98 17.47 4.75
CA ARG A 44 -5.02 16.29 5.63
C ARG A 44 -3.59 15.82 5.94
N PRO A 45 -3.15 15.80 7.21
CA PRO A 45 -1.83 15.29 7.55
C PRO A 45 -1.72 13.78 7.31
N LEU A 46 -0.50 13.30 7.09
CA LEU A 46 -0.24 11.88 6.82
C LEU A 46 -0.61 10.97 8.00
N SER A 47 -0.36 11.41 9.24
CA SER A 47 -0.79 10.70 10.46
C SER A 47 -2.30 10.46 10.50
N MET A 48 -3.10 11.49 10.20
CA MET A 48 -4.57 11.37 10.09
C MET A 48 -5.00 10.52 8.88
N ALA A 49 -4.16 10.44 7.84
CA ALA A 49 -4.39 9.54 6.71
C ALA A 49 -4.20 8.07 7.07
N LEU A 50 -3.17 7.78 7.87
CA LEU A 50 -2.78 6.45 8.32
C LEU A 50 -3.47 6.02 9.62
N ASN A 51 -4.10 6.95 10.33
CA ASN A 51 -4.71 6.73 11.65
C ASN A 51 -3.69 6.17 12.66
N THR A 52 -2.56 6.85 12.78
CA THR A 52 -1.44 6.42 13.63
C THR A 52 -0.64 7.63 14.11
N ASP A 53 -0.17 7.54 15.36
CA ASP A 53 0.67 8.55 16.02
C ASP A 53 2.16 8.17 16.08
N ASP A 54 2.51 6.95 15.64
CA ASP A 54 3.89 6.47 15.50
C ASP A 54 4.66 7.32 14.47
N GLN A 55 5.60 8.12 14.97
CA GLN A 55 6.41 9.02 14.15
C GLN A 55 7.37 8.28 13.22
N ASP A 56 7.91 7.14 13.65
CA ASP A 56 8.84 6.35 12.83
C ASP A 56 8.09 5.72 11.65
N PHE A 57 6.87 5.24 11.88
CA PHE A 57 6.03 4.73 10.80
C PHE A 57 5.62 5.83 9.82
N VAL A 58 5.16 6.97 10.33
CA VAL A 58 4.76 8.10 9.49
C VAL A 58 5.96 8.61 8.68
N HIS A 59 7.14 8.69 9.28
CA HIS A 59 8.37 9.07 8.60
C HIS A 59 8.74 8.07 7.50
N PHE A 60 8.71 6.77 7.79
CA PHE A 60 8.97 5.70 6.82
C PHE A 60 8.08 5.84 5.58
N ILE A 61 6.76 5.98 5.79
CA ILE A 61 5.80 6.12 4.69
C ILE A 61 6.00 7.44 3.94
N SER A 62 6.35 8.53 4.62
CA SER A 62 6.62 9.81 3.98
C SER A 62 7.79 9.72 2.99
N ARG A 63 8.87 9.01 3.36
CA ARG A 63 10.05 8.79 2.51
C ARG A 63 9.76 7.90 1.31
N CYS A 64 8.82 6.95 1.44
CA CYS A 64 8.35 6.12 0.34
C CYS A 64 7.48 6.90 -0.67
N LEU A 65 6.76 7.91 -0.20
CA LEU A 65 5.77 8.64 -1.00
C LEU A 65 6.29 9.96 -1.61
N ASP A 66 7.60 10.16 -1.68
CA ASP A 66 8.18 11.37 -2.26
C ASP A 66 7.70 11.60 -3.71
N TRP A 67 7.47 12.88 -4.06
CA TRP A 67 7.07 13.28 -5.41
C TRP A 67 8.16 12.99 -6.44
N ASN A 68 9.42 13.19 -6.07
CA ASN A 68 10.56 12.88 -6.92
C ASN A 68 10.95 11.41 -6.74
N SER A 69 10.82 10.62 -7.82
CA SER A 69 11.19 9.20 -7.81
C SER A 69 12.63 8.94 -7.39
N SER A 70 13.55 9.85 -7.70
CA SER A 70 14.97 9.73 -7.35
C SER A 70 15.26 9.98 -5.88
N LEU A 71 14.36 10.65 -5.15
CA LEU A 71 14.50 10.94 -3.71
C LEU A 71 13.73 9.95 -2.83
N ARG A 72 12.92 9.08 -3.43
CA ARG A 72 12.21 8.01 -2.72
C ARG A 72 13.22 7.07 -2.10
N MET A 73 12.91 6.62 -0.89
CA MET A 73 13.72 5.66 -0.16
C MET A 73 13.90 4.37 -0.95
N SER A 74 15.14 3.91 -1.06
CA SER A 74 15.45 2.63 -1.68
C SER A 74 15.06 1.45 -0.76
N PRO A 75 14.89 0.23 -1.28
CA PRO A 75 14.62 -0.93 -0.43
C PRO A 75 15.72 -1.18 0.62
N ASP A 76 16.99 -0.99 0.24
CA ASP A 76 18.13 -1.17 1.16
C ASP A 76 18.14 -0.13 2.28
N GLU A 77 17.78 1.12 1.98
CA GLU A 77 17.57 2.16 2.99
C GLU A 77 16.35 1.86 3.87
N ALA A 78 15.27 1.36 3.26
CA ALA A 78 14.04 1.01 3.97
C ALA A 78 14.29 -0.07 5.03
N LEU A 79 15.06 -1.11 4.71
CA LEU A 79 15.42 -2.18 5.65
C LEU A 79 16.18 -1.68 6.89
N GLN A 80 16.94 -0.60 6.74
CA GLN A 80 17.72 0.02 7.82
C GLN A 80 16.93 1.07 8.60
N HIS A 81 15.69 1.37 8.18
CA HIS A 81 14.87 2.39 8.82
C HIS A 81 14.46 1.96 10.24
N ALA A 82 14.38 2.91 11.18
CA ALA A 82 14.07 2.66 12.60
C ALA A 82 12.78 1.83 12.78
N TRP A 83 11.73 2.19 12.04
CA TRP A 83 10.45 1.46 12.04
C TRP A 83 10.60 -0.05 11.77
N LEU A 84 11.39 -0.46 10.75
CA LEU A 84 11.59 -1.88 10.42
C LEU A 84 12.64 -2.55 11.32
N SER A 85 13.69 -1.81 11.70
CA SER A 85 14.77 -2.30 12.56
C SER A 85 14.28 -2.65 13.97
N THR A 86 13.30 -1.92 14.50
CA THR A 86 12.70 -2.25 15.80
C THR A 86 11.88 -3.55 15.74
N CYS A 87 11.21 -3.83 14.62
CA CYS A 87 10.41 -5.05 14.46
C CYS A 87 11.24 -6.34 14.35
N SER A 88 12.48 -6.26 13.86
CA SER A 88 13.39 -7.42 13.81
C SER A 88 13.95 -7.74 15.20
N SER A 89 14.30 -6.74 16.01
CA SER A 89 14.76 -6.96 17.39
C SER A 89 13.67 -7.54 18.30
N GLN A 90 12.40 -7.15 18.14
CA GLN A 90 11.30 -7.68 18.97
C GLN A 90 10.89 -9.12 18.61
N ARG A 91 11.12 -9.55 17.36
CA ARG A 91 10.83 -10.94 16.95
C ARG A 91 11.85 -11.95 17.48
N LEU A 92 13.09 -11.52 17.70
CA LEU A 92 14.12 -12.39 18.29
C LEU A 92 13.92 -12.66 19.78
N SER A 93 13.12 -11.86 20.50
CA SER A 93 12.82 -12.12 21.91
C SER A 93 11.61 -13.03 22.15
N SER A 94 10.91 -13.47 21.09
CA SER A 94 9.59 -14.12 21.21
C SER A 94 9.46 -15.48 20.50
N GLN A 95 10.55 -16.10 20.05
CA GLN A 95 10.49 -17.42 19.40
C GLN A 95 11.53 -18.36 20.03
N PRO A 96 11.12 -19.43 20.74
CA PRO A 96 11.97 -20.59 20.91
C PRO A 96 12.18 -21.20 19.52
N LEU A 97 13.43 -21.26 19.05
CA LEU A 97 13.81 -21.99 17.85
C LEU A 97 13.38 -23.46 18.02
N ARG A 98 12.31 -23.88 17.34
CA ARG A 98 12.09 -25.31 17.08
C ARG A 98 12.98 -25.68 15.91
N GLU A 99 14.10 -26.28 16.25
CA GLU A 99 15.02 -26.98 15.37
C GLU A 99 14.22 -27.94 14.48
N ILE A 100 14.21 -27.67 13.17
CA ILE A 100 13.66 -28.62 12.20
C ILE A 100 14.79 -29.58 11.91
N GLU A 101 14.80 -30.70 12.62
CA GLU A 101 15.65 -31.84 12.29
C GLU A 101 15.26 -32.39 10.93
N THR A 102 16.23 -32.40 10.03
CA THR A 102 16.20 -33.10 8.75
C THR A 102 16.09 -34.60 8.99
N GLY A 103 14.95 -35.21 8.64
CA GLY A 103 14.78 -36.65 8.75
C GLY A 103 13.49 -37.14 8.12
N GLU A 104 13.63 -37.90 7.05
CA GLU A 104 12.60 -38.58 6.29
C GLU A 104 11.57 -39.32 7.15
N ARG A 105 10.26 -39.22 6.85
CA ARG A 105 9.38 -40.40 6.74
C ARG A 105 7.98 -40.09 6.19
N THR A 106 7.64 -40.89 5.20
CA THR A 106 6.39 -41.00 4.47
C THR A 106 5.28 -41.72 5.26
N PHE A 107 4.03 -41.33 4.94
CA PHE A 107 2.83 -42.15 4.76
C PHE A 107 2.04 -42.76 5.96
N LEU A 108 0.71 -42.69 5.76
CA LEU A 108 -0.44 -43.27 6.50
C LEU A 108 -0.87 -42.46 7.75
N LEU A 109 -2.13 -42.05 7.91
CA LEU A 109 -3.37 -42.79 7.68
C LEU A 109 -4.50 -41.90 7.12
N SER A 110 -5.25 -42.50 6.20
CA SER A 110 -6.44 -42.00 5.55
C SER A 110 -7.72 -42.18 6.39
N LYS A 111 -8.68 -41.27 6.17
CA LYS A 111 -10.14 -41.50 6.09
C LYS A 111 -10.87 -42.02 7.33
N GLU A 112 -11.31 -41.08 8.17
CA GLU A 112 -12.63 -41.05 8.83
C GLU A 112 -12.66 -39.68 9.51
N LEU A 113 -13.27 -38.64 8.95
CA LEU A 113 -14.69 -38.34 9.11
C LEU A 113 -15.19 -37.48 7.93
N LEU A 114 -15.57 -38.14 6.84
CA LEU A 114 -16.61 -37.62 5.97
C LEU A 114 -17.94 -37.84 6.69
N ASN A 115 -18.55 -36.78 7.22
CA ASN A 115 -19.99 -36.68 7.32
C ASN A 115 -20.44 -35.38 6.64
N LEU A 116 -20.93 -35.57 5.42
CA LEU A 116 -21.62 -34.60 4.57
C LEU A 116 -23.00 -34.25 5.15
N HIS A 117 -23.34 -32.96 5.24
CA HIS A 117 -24.38 -32.35 4.39
C HIS A 117 -24.41 -30.82 4.60
N VAL A 118 -24.08 -30.04 3.56
CA VAL A 118 -25.00 -29.20 2.74
C VAL A 118 -25.39 -27.92 3.47
N ILE A 119 -24.98 -26.72 3.03
CA ILE A 119 -25.47 -25.92 1.88
C ILE A 119 -24.25 -25.14 1.31
N GLY A 120 -23.91 -25.08 0.03
CA GLY A 120 -24.75 -24.76 -1.12
C GLY A 120 -24.33 -23.41 -1.71
N ARG A 121 -23.27 -23.42 -2.53
CA ARG A 121 -22.89 -22.56 -3.68
C ARG A 121 -23.58 -21.19 -3.86
N THR A 122 -22.80 -20.14 -4.09
CA THR A 122 -22.86 -19.30 -5.32
C THR A 122 -21.63 -18.39 -5.45
N THR A 123 -20.62 -18.84 -6.20
CA THR A 123 -19.61 -17.95 -6.80
C THR A 123 -20.03 -17.69 -8.25
N SER A 124 -20.73 -16.59 -8.49
CA SER A 124 -21.10 -16.17 -9.86
C SER A 124 -21.28 -14.66 -9.94
N TYR A 125 -20.23 -13.89 -9.65
CA TYR A 125 -20.14 -12.46 -9.98
C TYR A 125 -18.67 -12.03 -10.21
N TRP A 126 -17.98 -12.60 -11.21
CA TRP A 126 -16.67 -12.05 -11.61
C TRP A 126 -16.33 -12.07 -13.11
N LEU A 127 -17.25 -12.40 -14.03
CA LEU A 127 -16.92 -12.41 -15.46
C LEU A 127 -18.11 -12.07 -16.38
N LYS A 128 -18.71 -10.88 -16.19
CA LYS A 128 -19.57 -10.22 -17.21
C LYS A 128 -19.49 -8.70 -17.08
N LYS A 129 -18.34 -8.10 -17.39
CA LYS A 129 -18.27 -6.68 -17.77
C LYS A 129 -17.00 -6.29 -18.55
N TYR A 130 -16.70 -7.00 -19.63
CA TYR A 130 -15.92 -6.44 -20.74
C TYR A 130 -16.44 -7.04 -22.04
N ASN A 131 -17.48 -6.41 -22.59
CA ASN A 131 -17.81 -6.55 -23.99
C ASN A 131 -18.20 -5.16 -24.47
N TYR A 132 -17.30 -4.51 -25.21
CA TYR A 132 -17.63 -3.58 -26.28
C TYR A 132 -16.42 -3.45 -27.21
N ARG A 133 -16.70 -3.67 -28.50
CA ARG A 133 -16.18 -2.97 -29.68
C ARG A 133 -15.21 -3.77 -30.56
N THR A 134 -15.76 -4.37 -31.62
CA THR A 134 -15.78 -3.77 -32.98
C THR A 134 -17.10 -4.10 -33.64
#